data_AF-A0A1F8M420-F1
#
_entry.id   AF-A0A1F8M420-F1
#
_cell.length_a   1.000
_cell.length_b   1.000
_cell.length_c   1.000
_cell.angle_alpha   90.00
_cell.angle_beta   90.00
_cell.angle_gamma   90.00
#
_symmetry.space_group_name_H-M   'P 1'
#
loop_
_entity.id
_entity.type
_entity.pdbx_description
1 polymer ?
#
loop_
_entity_poly.entity_id
_entity_poly.type
_entity_poly.pdbx_seq_one_letter_code
_entity_poly.pdbx_strand_id
1 'polypeptide(L)'
;MKIKWYLIITVVLLLLSLTACSQRKGQAEQEFFDLCDKMNKHIEQAQAIASDLENFNWNEFSDIGILCPPAGICPVGNLPIVEKKSVVTELMDRWVPLVERLPSPQTAKSYSIQCNNCLNLAREVCSQSPYNESQAPQEPGKLITQWQELCVRLQSALQGTAYLASRDKTIAADYTFPQLFAYLTTSDEKVKQKYLAKFMAKSDEYIQLHDELTHDMQQAEQIAIELADWPFNTQGPEEQ
;
A
#
# COMPACT_ATOMS: atom_id res chain seq x y z
N MET A 1 -54.80 -41.25 -19.32
CA MET A 1 -54.20 -39.97 -19.77
C MET A 1 -53.29 -39.29 -18.72
N LYS A 2 -52.54 -40.04 -17.88
CA LYS A 2 -51.71 -39.43 -16.80
C LYS A 2 -50.19 -39.40 -17.10
N ILE A 3 -49.71 -40.14 -18.09
CA ILE A 3 -48.27 -40.32 -18.36
C ILE A 3 -47.65 -39.09 -19.07
N LYS A 4 -48.42 -38.35 -19.89
CA LYS A 4 -47.90 -37.19 -20.63
C LYS A 4 -47.53 -35.98 -19.75
N TRP A 5 -48.15 -35.84 -18.58
CA TRP A 5 -47.88 -34.71 -17.67
C TRP A 5 -46.59 -34.90 -16.85
N TYR A 6 -46.26 -36.14 -16.47
CA TYR A 6 -45.02 -36.43 -15.75
C TYR A 6 -43.76 -36.17 -16.58
N LEU A 7 -43.82 -36.45 -17.88
CA LEU A 7 -42.73 -36.19 -18.84
C LEU A 7 -42.46 -34.68 -19.03
N ILE A 8 -43.50 -33.85 -19.02
CA ILE A 8 -43.35 -32.40 -19.14
C ILE A 8 -42.76 -31.80 -17.85
N ILE A 9 -43.21 -32.26 -16.68
CA ILE A 9 -42.70 -31.78 -15.38
C ILE A 9 -41.22 -32.15 -15.19
N THR A 10 -40.81 -33.36 -15.58
CA THR A 10 -39.40 -33.78 -15.49
C THR A 10 -38.50 -32.99 -16.44
N VAL A 11 -38.94 -32.71 -17.67
CA VAL A 11 -38.18 -31.87 -18.62
C VAL A 11 -38.09 -30.43 -18.13
N VAL A 12 -39.15 -29.85 -17.56
CA VAL A 12 -39.13 -28.50 -16.98
C VAL A 12 -38.23 -28.42 -15.75
N LEU A 13 -38.24 -29.43 -14.87
CA LEU A 13 -37.33 -29.51 -13.72
C LEU A 13 -35.87 -29.67 -14.15
N LEU A 14 -35.59 -30.46 -15.19
CA LEU A 14 -34.25 -30.62 -15.79
C LEU A 14 -33.76 -29.32 -16.45
N LEU A 15 -34.64 -28.59 -17.14
CA LEU A 15 -34.30 -27.30 -17.73
C LEU A 15 -34.05 -26.24 -16.66
N LEU A 16 -34.87 -26.20 -15.59
CA LEU A 16 -34.69 -25.29 -14.46
C LEU A 16 -33.41 -25.58 -13.67
N SER A 17 -33.02 -26.84 -13.50
CA SER A 17 -31.78 -27.21 -12.81
C SER A 17 -30.54 -26.91 -13.64
N LEU A 18 -30.60 -27.09 -14.96
CA LEU A 18 -29.53 -26.68 -15.89
C LEU A 18 -29.34 -25.16 -15.91
N THR A 19 -30.43 -24.38 -15.95
CA THR A 19 -30.33 -22.90 -15.90
C THR A 19 -29.87 -22.40 -14.53
N ALA A 20 -30.29 -23.04 -13.43
CA ALA A 20 -29.85 -22.67 -12.08
C ALA A 20 -28.36 -22.98 -11.83
N CYS A 21 -27.83 -24.09 -12.37
CA CYS A 21 -26.39 -24.39 -12.29
C CYS A 21 -25.56 -23.44 -13.16
N SER A 22 -26.04 -23.09 -14.36
CA SER A 22 -25.39 -22.11 -15.24
C SER A 22 -25.32 -20.72 -14.59
N GLN A 23 -26.39 -20.27 -13.94
CA GLN A 23 -26.47 -18.95 -13.33
C GLN A 23 -25.60 -18.85 -12.06
N ARG A 24 -25.49 -19.93 -11.27
CA ARG A 24 -24.59 -20.00 -10.11
C ARG A 24 -23.11 -19.98 -10.50
N LYS A 25 -22.72 -20.68 -11.57
CA LYS A 25 -21.33 -20.71 -12.04
C LYS A 25 -20.87 -19.31 -12.51
N GLY A 26 -21.71 -18.63 -13.29
CA GLY A 26 -21.42 -17.26 -13.75
C GLY A 26 -21.40 -16.21 -12.63
N GLN A 27 -22.13 -16.42 -11.54
CA GLN A 27 -22.12 -15.50 -10.39
C GLN A 27 -20.81 -15.62 -9.58
N ALA A 28 -20.35 -16.83 -9.27
CA ALA A 28 -19.11 -17.03 -8.50
C ALA A 28 -17.86 -16.60 -9.29
N GLU A 29 -17.88 -16.73 -10.61
CA GLU A 29 -16.83 -16.22 -11.49
C GLU A 29 -16.80 -14.68 -11.50
N GLN A 30 -17.97 -14.03 -11.59
CA GLN A 30 -18.06 -12.56 -11.53
C GLN A 30 -17.56 -12.03 -10.18
N GLU A 31 -17.99 -12.62 -9.06
CA GLU A 31 -17.56 -12.21 -7.72
C GLU A 31 -16.04 -12.33 -7.55
N PHE A 32 -15.41 -13.37 -8.14
CA PHE A 32 -13.96 -13.51 -8.14
C PHE A 32 -13.26 -12.37 -8.90
N PHE A 33 -13.74 -12.04 -10.11
CA PHE A 33 -13.14 -10.96 -10.90
C PHE A 33 -13.37 -9.58 -10.27
N ASP A 34 -14.51 -9.37 -9.62
CA ASP A 34 -14.78 -8.14 -8.85
C ASP A 34 -13.77 -7.97 -7.69
N LEU A 35 -13.38 -9.06 -7.00
CA LEU A 35 -12.33 -9.02 -5.99
C LEU A 35 -10.96 -8.68 -6.60
N CYS A 36 -10.63 -9.28 -7.73
CA CYS A 36 -9.41 -8.98 -8.48
C CYS A 36 -9.32 -7.50 -8.87
N ASP A 37 -10.39 -6.94 -9.41
CA ASP A 37 -10.45 -5.52 -9.79
C ASP A 37 -10.34 -4.60 -8.58
N LYS A 38 -11.02 -4.94 -7.48
CA LYS A 38 -10.95 -4.18 -6.22
C LYS A 38 -9.55 -4.20 -5.63
N MET A 39 -8.89 -5.36 -5.61
CA MET A 39 -7.52 -5.50 -5.14
C MET A 39 -6.56 -4.65 -5.97
N ASN A 40 -6.62 -4.78 -7.31
CA ASN A 40 -5.79 -3.99 -8.21
C ASN A 40 -5.98 -2.48 -7.97
N LYS A 41 -7.22 -2.04 -7.81
CA LYS A 41 -7.54 -0.63 -7.54
C LYS A 41 -6.85 -0.12 -6.26
N HIS A 42 -6.89 -0.88 -5.16
CA HIS A 42 -6.20 -0.49 -3.93
C HIS A 42 -4.68 -0.40 -4.13
N ILE A 43 -4.08 -1.35 -4.85
CA ILE A 43 -2.63 -1.32 -5.10
C ILE A 43 -2.25 -0.15 -6.03
N GLU A 44 -3.08 0.18 -7.02
CA GLU A 44 -2.91 1.35 -7.90
C GLU A 44 -3.03 2.67 -7.13
N GLN A 45 -3.97 2.77 -6.20
CA GLN A 45 -4.11 3.94 -5.32
C GLN A 45 -2.87 4.11 -4.43
N ALA A 46 -2.42 3.04 -3.80
CA ALA A 46 -1.18 3.04 -3.03
C ALA A 46 0.06 3.39 -3.88
N GLN A 47 0.09 2.99 -5.16
CA GLN A 47 1.14 3.38 -6.09
C GLN A 47 1.13 4.88 -6.39
N ALA A 48 -0.06 5.47 -6.55
CA ALA A 48 -0.19 6.92 -6.72
C ALA A 48 0.33 7.66 -5.49
N ILE A 49 -0.06 7.22 -4.29
CA ILE A 49 0.41 7.78 -3.02
C ILE A 49 1.93 7.61 -2.87
N ALA A 50 2.49 6.46 -3.24
CA ALA A 50 3.93 6.23 -3.25
C ALA A 50 4.66 7.24 -4.17
N SER A 51 4.05 7.57 -5.31
CA SER A 51 4.57 8.58 -6.23
C SER A 51 4.47 9.98 -5.63
N ASP A 52 3.41 10.30 -4.90
CA ASP A 52 3.29 11.57 -4.18
C ASP A 52 4.34 11.69 -3.07
N LEU A 53 4.61 10.60 -2.33
CA LEU A 53 5.69 10.52 -1.35
C LEU A 53 7.09 10.66 -1.98
N GLU A 54 7.31 10.07 -3.15
CA GLU A 54 8.57 10.23 -3.91
C GLU A 54 8.78 11.67 -4.39
N ASN A 55 7.69 12.39 -4.69
CA ASN A 55 7.75 13.80 -5.10
C ASN A 55 7.63 14.77 -3.92
N PHE A 56 7.45 14.26 -2.70
CA PHE A 56 7.33 15.06 -1.50
C PHE A 56 8.66 15.76 -1.21
N ASN A 57 8.68 17.07 -1.39
CA ASN A 57 9.89 17.87 -1.22
C ASN A 57 9.74 18.80 -0.02
N TRP A 58 10.86 19.14 0.62
CA TRP A 58 10.90 20.02 1.79
C TRP A 58 11.52 21.39 1.46
N ASN A 59 11.52 21.78 0.17
CA ASN A 59 12.34 22.88 -0.34
C ASN A 59 11.97 24.23 0.28
N GLU A 60 10.75 24.43 0.74
CA GLU A 60 10.36 25.63 1.48
C GLU A 60 11.09 25.81 2.83
N PHE A 61 11.83 24.79 3.28
CA PHE A 61 12.72 24.85 4.44
C PHE A 61 14.21 24.90 4.07
N SER A 62 14.58 25.08 2.79
CA SER A 62 15.98 25.12 2.33
C SER A 62 16.78 26.28 2.92
N ASP A 63 16.10 27.37 3.28
CA ASP A 63 16.71 28.60 3.77
C ASP A 63 16.92 28.61 5.29
N ILE A 64 16.43 27.59 5.99
CA ILE A 64 16.65 27.39 7.42
C ILE A 64 17.44 26.11 7.67
N GLY A 65 18.14 26.10 8.78
CA GLY A 65 18.94 24.95 9.17
C GLY A 65 19.29 24.98 10.64
N ILE A 66 19.79 23.83 11.09
CA ILE A 66 20.19 23.61 12.47
C ILE A 66 21.66 23.99 12.60
N LEU A 67 21.98 24.85 13.56
CA LEU A 67 23.37 25.13 13.90
C LEU A 67 23.87 24.11 14.93
N CYS A 68 24.70 23.17 14.46
CA CYS A 68 25.26 22.11 15.27
C CYS A 68 26.37 22.62 16.21
N PRO A 69 26.62 21.95 17.35
CA PRO A 69 27.79 22.21 18.17
C PRO A 69 29.08 21.84 17.41
N PRO A 70 30.26 22.30 17.88
CA PRO A 70 31.54 21.83 17.35
C PRO A 70 31.67 20.30 17.44
N ALA A 71 32.46 19.71 16.54
CA ALA A 71 32.73 18.28 16.55
C ALA A 71 33.27 17.82 17.92
N GLY A 72 32.78 16.68 18.41
CA GLY A 72 33.16 16.12 19.71
C GLY A 72 32.39 16.70 20.91
N ILE A 73 31.47 17.65 20.69
CA ILE A 73 30.60 18.19 21.75
C ILE A 73 29.18 17.67 21.57
N CYS A 74 28.67 16.96 22.58
CA CYS A 74 27.27 16.56 22.62
C CYS A 74 26.38 17.78 22.89
N PRO A 75 25.33 18.01 22.09
CA PRO A 75 24.42 19.10 22.36
C PRO A 75 23.62 18.86 23.65
N VAL A 76 23.48 19.91 24.46
CA VAL A 76 22.60 19.92 25.63
C VAL A 76 21.38 20.76 25.28
N GLY A 77 20.20 20.12 25.24
CA GLY A 77 18.94 20.78 24.91
C GLY A 77 18.68 20.93 23.41
N ASN A 78 17.79 21.88 23.07
CA ASN A 78 17.37 22.11 21.70
C ASN A 78 18.45 22.83 20.89
N LEU A 79 18.66 22.36 19.65
CA LEU A 79 19.56 23.03 18.73
C LEU A 79 18.86 24.23 18.08
N PRO A 80 19.56 25.35 17.91
CA PRO A 80 18.96 26.53 17.32
C PRO A 80 18.75 26.32 15.82
N ILE A 81 17.52 26.60 15.37
CA ILE A 81 17.19 26.73 13.95
C ILE A 81 17.32 28.19 13.54
N VAL A 82 18.10 28.43 12.49
CA VAL A 82 18.46 29.78 12.01
C VAL A 82 18.37 29.86 10.49
N GLU A 83 17.99 31.03 9.98
CA GLU A 83 18.06 31.30 8.54
C GLU A 83 19.53 31.34 8.09
N LYS A 84 19.82 30.76 6.92
CA LYS A 84 21.18 30.68 6.35
C LYS A 84 21.89 32.03 6.28
N LYS A 85 21.17 33.09 5.88
CA LYS A 85 21.69 34.47 5.77
C LYS A 85 22.08 35.10 7.13
N SER A 86 21.61 34.53 8.24
CA SER A 86 21.88 35.02 9.59
C SER A 86 23.08 34.30 10.23
N VAL A 87 23.64 33.31 9.55
CA VAL A 87 24.82 32.56 9.99
C VAL A 87 26.08 33.33 9.61
N VAL A 88 26.90 33.67 10.59
CA VAL A 88 28.22 34.27 10.34
C VAL A 88 29.14 33.27 9.65
N THR A 89 30.07 33.74 8.82
CA THR A 89 30.92 32.90 7.97
C THR A 89 31.66 31.83 8.75
N GLU A 90 32.11 32.14 9.98
CA GLU A 90 32.85 31.25 10.86
C GLU A 90 32.02 30.08 11.42
N LEU A 91 30.70 30.11 11.24
CA LEU A 91 29.77 29.07 11.72
C LEU A 91 29.08 28.31 10.58
N MET A 92 29.38 28.66 9.31
CA MET A 92 28.71 28.08 8.16
C MET A 92 29.01 26.59 7.99
N ASP A 93 30.19 26.14 8.40
CA ASP A 93 30.60 24.73 8.44
C ASP A 93 29.80 23.89 9.44
N ARG A 94 29.16 24.54 10.41
CA ARG A 94 28.33 23.91 11.45
C ARG A 94 26.84 24.02 11.18
N TRP A 95 26.45 24.75 10.13
CA TRP A 95 25.05 24.91 9.75
C TRP A 95 24.64 23.78 8.81
N VAL A 96 23.64 23.02 9.23
CA VAL A 96 23.09 21.91 8.46
C VAL A 96 21.69 22.32 7.97
N PRO A 97 21.43 22.36 6.65
CA PRO A 97 20.10 22.65 6.13
C PRO A 97 19.04 21.76 6.77
N LEU A 98 17.86 22.32 7.08
CA LEU A 98 16.80 21.55 7.72
C LEU A 98 16.32 20.39 6.83
N VAL A 99 16.33 20.60 5.51
CA VAL A 99 15.98 19.59 4.50
C VAL A 99 16.85 18.33 4.57
N GLU A 100 18.07 18.41 5.09
CA GLU A 100 18.94 17.23 5.27
C GLU A 100 18.56 16.39 6.50
N ARG A 101 17.69 16.91 7.37
CA ARG A 101 17.15 16.20 8.53
C ARG A 101 15.72 15.70 8.34
N LEU A 102 15.09 16.06 7.22
CA LEU A 102 13.73 15.67 6.89
C LEU A 102 13.72 14.39 6.04
N PRO A 103 12.61 13.64 6.05
CA PRO A 103 12.50 12.43 5.24
C PRO A 103 12.80 12.69 3.77
N SER A 104 13.63 11.83 3.17
CA SER A 104 14.11 12.02 1.80
C SER A 104 13.20 11.34 0.77
N PRO A 105 13.05 11.92 -0.44
CA PRO A 105 12.45 11.26 -1.60
C PRO A 105 13.00 9.86 -1.89
N GLN A 106 14.29 9.66 -1.63
CA GLN A 106 14.99 8.40 -1.89
C GLN A 106 14.40 7.25 -1.06
N THR A 107 13.95 7.53 0.16
CA THR A 107 13.30 6.55 1.03
C THR A 107 11.95 6.13 0.43
N ALA A 108 11.18 7.08 -0.10
CA ALA A 108 9.87 6.84 -0.68
C ALA A 108 9.90 6.09 -2.03
N LYS A 109 10.98 6.23 -2.81
CA LYS A 109 11.17 5.46 -4.05
C LYS A 109 11.06 3.95 -3.86
N SER A 110 11.41 3.46 -2.67
CA SER A 110 11.25 2.04 -2.34
C SER A 110 9.79 1.60 -2.38
N TYR A 111 8.83 2.44 -1.98
CA TYR A 111 7.41 2.14 -2.04
C TYR A 111 6.92 2.00 -3.48
N SER A 112 7.33 2.90 -4.37
CA SER A 112 6.99 2.84 -5.79
C SER A 112 7.41 1.49 -6.42
N ILE A 113 8.59 0.99 -6.04
CA ILE A 113 9.10 -0.31 -6.49
C ILE A 113 8.25 -1.45 -5.92
N GLN A 114 7.95 -1.42 -4.61
CA GLN A 114 7.17 -2.48 -3.98
C GLN A 114 5.71 -2.52 -4.45
N CYS A 115 5.07 -1.36 -4.66
CA CYS A 115 3.72 -1.29 -5.23
C CYS A 115 3.68 -1.90 -6.63
N ASN A 116 4.67 -1.60 -7.48
CA ASN A 116 4.81 -2.22 -8.80
C ASN A 116 4.95 -3.76 -8.72
N ASN A 117 5.75 -4.26 -7.77
CA ASN A 117 5.90 -5.69 -7.55
C ASN A 117 4.55 -6.32 -7.13
N CYS A 118 3.82 -5.68 -6.22
CA CYS A 118 2.49 -6.11 -5.80
C CYS A 118 1.50 -6.13 -6.97
N LEU A 119 1.48 -5.10 -7.83
CA LEU A 119 0.63 -5.07 -9.02
C LEU A 119 0.94 -6.21 -9.99
N ASN A 120 2.21 -6.51 -10.21
CA ASN A 120 2.59 -7.61 -11.10
C ASN A 120 2.16 -8.96 -10.54
N LEU A 121 2.32 -9.19 -9.23
CA LEU A 121 1.83 -10.40 -8.56
C LEU A 121 0.30 -10.48 -8.56
N ALA A 122 -0.39 -9.36 -8.34
CA ALA A 122 -1.86 -9.30 -8.39
C ALA A 122 -2.41 -9.66 -9.78
N ARG A 123 -1.80 -9.12 -10.83
CA ARG A 123 -2.13 -9.50 -12.22
C ARG A 123 -1.86 -10.98 -12.47
N GLU A 124 -0.75 -11.51 -11.95
CA GLU A 124 -0.41 -12.93 -12.07
C GLU A 124 -1.48 -13.83 -11.40
N VAL A 125 -1.83 -13.54 -10.14
CA VAL A 125 -2.90 -14.23 -9.39
C VAL A 125 -4.23 -14.22 -10.15
N CYS A 126 -4.64 -13.05 -10.66
CA CYS A 126 -5.91 -12.92 -11.36
C CYS A 126 -5.91 -13.59 -12.74
N SER A 127 -4.78 -13.58 -13.45
CA SER A 127 -4.63 -14.21 -14.77
C SER A 127 -4.48 -15.74 -14.71
N GLN A 128 -3.91 -16.28 -13.63
CA GLN A 128 -3.75 -17.72 -13.44
C GLN A 128 -4.91 -18.34 -12.65
N SER A 129 -6.04 -17.63 -12.53
CA SER A 129 -7.19 -18.14 -11.81
C SER A 129 -7.73 -19.43 -12.45
N PRO A 130 -8.28 -20.35 -11.64
CA PRO A 130 -8.97 -21.55 -12.16
C PRO A 130 -10.17 -21.26 -13.07
N TYR A 131 -10.66 -20.01 -13.13
CA TYR A 131 -11.75 -19.57 -14.01
C TYR A 131 -11.27 -19.18 -15.42
N ASN A 132 -9.98 -18.90 -15.63
CA ASN A 132 -9.48 -18.61 -16.97
C ASN A 132 -9.38 -19.91 -17.80
N GLU A 133 -10.45 -20.20 -18.55
CA GLU A 133 -10.72 -21.44 -19.31
C GLU A 133 -9.70 -21.80 -20.43
N SER A 134 -8.58 -21.10 -20.56
CA SER A 134 -7.59 -21.38 -21.62
C SER A 134 -6.71 -22.61 -21.36
N GLN A 135 -6.76 -23.19 -20.17
CA GLN A 135 -6.05 -24.42 -19.84
C GLN A 135 -6.99 -25.37 -19.10
N ALA A 136 -7.62 -26.31 -19.79
CA ALA A 136 -8.16 -27.49 -19.13
C ALA A 136 -6.96 -28.24 -18.51
N PRO A 137 -6.76 -28.21 -17.18
CA PRO A 137 -5.57 -28.78 -16.59
C PRO A 137 -5.70 -30.30 -16.68
N GLN A 138 -4.67 -31.00 -17.14
CA GLN A 138 -4.60 -32.46 -17.00
C GLN A 138 -4.56 -32.88 -15.51
N GLU A 139 -4.21 -31.95 -14.61
CA GLU A 139 -4.14 -32.13 -13.15
C GLU A 139 -4.70 -30.90 -12.40
N PRO A 140 -6.02 -30.81 -12.14
CA PRO A 140 -6.64 -29.65 -11.48
C PRO A 140 -6.10 -29.36 -10.08
N GLY A 141 -5.63 -30.38 -9.35
CA GLY A 141 -5.02 -30.21 -8.02
C GLY A 141 -3.71 -29.41 -8.04
N LYS A 142 -2.90 -29.55 -9.10
CA LYS A 142 -1.61 -28.85 -9.21
C LYS A 142 -1.77 -27.37 -9.53
N LEU A 143 -2.78 -27.03 -10.35
CA LEU A 143 -3.13 -25.65 -10.68
C LEU A 143 -3.56 -24.88 -9.43
N ILE A 144 -4.39 -25.50 -8.58
CA ILE A 144 -4.87 -24.89 -7.33
C ILE A 144 -3.70 -24.62 -6.37
N THR A 145 -2.78 -25.59 -6.20
CA THR A 145 -1.60 -25.38 -5.33
C THR A 145 -0.70 -24.24 -5.84
N GLN A 146 -0.44 -24.19 -7.15
CA GLN A 146 0.36 -23.11 -7.75
C GLN A 146 -0.30 -21.74 -7.58
N TRP A 147 -1.62 -21.69 -7.74
CA TRP A 147 -2.38 -20.47 -7.54
C TRP A 147 -2.35 -19.99 -6.09
N GLN A 148 -2.51 -20.89 -5.12
CA GLN A 148 -2.39 -20.58 -3.69
C GLN A 148 -1.00 -20.06 -3.33
N GLU A 149 0.07 -20.63 -3.90
CA GLU A 149 1.44 -20.12 -3.72
C GLU A 149 1.58 -18.68 -4.22
N LEU A 150 0.93 -18.32 -5.33
CA LEU A 150 0.91 -16.94 -5.84
C LEU A 150 0.17 -16.00 -4.87
N CYS A 151 -0.97 -16.41 -4.34
CA CYS A 151 -1.70 -15.63 -3.33
C CYS A 151 -0.85 -15.39 -2.07
N VAL A 152 -0.13 -16.40 -1.57
CA VAL A 152 0.77 -16.25 -0.41
C VAL A 152 1.92 -15.29 -0.71
N ARG A 153 2.51 -15.36 -1.90
CA ARG A 153 3.57 -14.43 -2.33
C ARG A 153 3.04 -12.99 -2.41
N LEU A 154 1.85 -12.80 -2.97
CA LEU A 154 1.20 -11.50 -3.06
C LEU A 154 0.90 -10.95 -1.65
N GLN A 155 0.30 -11.75 -0.78
CA GLN A 155 0.02 -11.36 0.61
C GLN A 155 1.29 -10.90 1.33
N SER A 156 2.37 -11.69 1.24
CA SER A 156 3.65 -11.35 1.85
C SER A 156 4.23 -10.04 1.31
N ALA A 157 4.12 -9.79 0.01
CA ALA A 157 4.58 -8.54 -0.62
C ALA A 157 3.77 -7.33 -0.16
N LEU A 158 2.43 -7.45 -0.08
CA LEU A 158 1.54 -6.40 0.41
C LEU A 158 1.82 -6.07 1.88
N GLN A 159 1.92 -7.09 2.73
CA GLN A 159 2.23 -6.94 4.14
C GLN A 159 3.61 -6.29 4.35
N GLY A 160 4.61 -6.71 3.58
CA GLY A 160 5.95 -6.12 3.62
C GLY A 160 5.95 -4.64 3.24
N THR A 161 5.16 -4.27 2.24
CA THR A 161 5.01 -2.88 1.80
C THR A 161 4.34 -2.02 2.87
N ALA A 162 3.23 -2.50 3.44
CA ALA A 162 2.52 -1.84 4.54
C ALA A 162 3.43 -1.67 5.77
N TYR A 163 4.22 -2.69 6.11
CA TYR A 163 5.17 -2.62 7.21
C TYR A 163 6.25 -1.55 6.99
N LEU A 164 6.82 -1.47 5.80
CA LEU A 164 7.85 -0.48 5.48
C LEU A 164 7.31 0.94 5.63
N ALA A 165 6.12 1.21 5.10
CA ALA A 165 5.45 2.50 5.21
C ALA A 165 5.15 2.85 6.68
N SER A 166 4.58 1.90 7.43
CA SER A 166 4.28 2.09 8.86
C SER A 166 5.55 2.37 9.68
N ARG A 167 6.65 1.65 9.43
CA ARG A 167 7.94 1.88 10.09
C ARG A 167 8.46 3.30 9.83
N ASP A 168 8.46 3.74 8.58
CA ASP A 168 9.02 5.03 8.21
C ASP A 168 8.12 6.18 8.70
N LYS A 169 6.80 5.98 8.71
CA LYS A 169 5.85 6.84 9.43
C LYS A 169 6.23 6.97 10.90
N THR A 170 6.42 5.86 11.61
CA THR A 170 6.82 5.86 13.03
C THR A 170 8.13 6.61 13.24
N ILE A 171 9.13 6.41 12.39
CA ILE A 171 10.39 7.15 12.47
C ILE A 171 10.14 8.66 12.35
N ALA A 172 9.34 9.08 11.36
CA ALA A 172 9.03 10.48 11.14
C ALA A 172 8.20 11.08 12.30
N ALA A 173 7.11 10.42 12.68
CA ALA A 173 6.14 10.91 13.66
C ALA A 173 6.66 10.89 15.10
N ASP A 174 7.46 9.89 15.48
CA ASP A 174 7.85 9.70 16.88
C ASP A 174 9.24 10.26 17.19
N TYR A 175 10.09 10.42 16.17
CA TYR A 175 11.48 10.83 16.36
C TYR A 175 11.82 12.12 15.62
N THR A 176 11.63 12.16 14.30
CA THR A 176 12.10 13.29 13.48
C THR A 176 11.26 14.55 13.71
N PHE A 177 9.96 14.49 13.47
CA PHE A 177 9.09 15.67 13.52
C PHE A 177 8.97 16.27 14.92
N PRO A 178 8.82 15.49 16.02
CA PRO A 178 8.78 16.06 17.36
C PRO A 178 10.07 16.79 17.75
N GLN A 179 11.23 16.24 17.36
CA GLN A 179 12.52 16.88 17.62
C GLN A 179 12.63 18.22 16.88
N LEU A 180 12.32 18.23 15.58
CA LEU A 180 12.39 19.45 14.77
C LEU A 180 11.33 20.49 15.18
N PHE A 181 10.14 20.04 15.57
CA PHE A 181 9.10 20.88 16.16
C PHE A 181 9.61 21.58 17.42
N ALA A 182 10.26 20.84 18.33
CA ALA A 182 10.83 21.42 19.55
C ALA A 182 11.90 22.48 19.21
N TYR A 183 12.78 22.20 18.26
CA TYR A 183 13.83 23.13 17.82
C TYR A 183 13.23 24.40 17.20
N LEU A 184 12.21 24.27 16.34
CA LEU A 184 11.50 25.40 15.72
C LEU A 184 10.75 26.24 16.75
N THR A 185 10.11 25.60 17.72
CA THR A 185 9.33 26.29 18.77
C THR A 185 10.23 27.15 19.66
N THR A 186 11.47 26.71 19.90
CA THR A 186 12.47 27.46 20.67
C THR A 186 13.36 28.38 19.81
N SER A 187 13.12 28.47 18.51
CA SER A 187 13.89 29.34 17.61
C SER A 187 13.51 30.82 17.77
N ASP A 188 14.26 31.71 17.09
CA ASP A 188 13.94 33.14 17.02
C ASP A 188 12.48 33.35 16.58
N GLU A 189 11.81 34.36 17.17
CA GLU A 189 10.38 34.61 16.94
C GLU A 189 10.05 34.80 15.45
N LYS A 190 10.95 35.42 14.67
CA LYS A 190 10.72 35.60 13.23
C LYS A 190 10.78 34.27 12.47
N VAL A 191 11.69 33.37 12.84
CA VAL A 191 11.79 32.03 12.26
C VAL A 191 10.55 31.23 12.63
N LYS A 192 10.19 31.21 13.91
CA LYS A 192 9.01 30.50 14.41
C LYS A 192 7.73 30.93 13.69
N GLN A 193 7.44 32.23 13.64
CA GLN A 193 6.24 32.74 12.97
C GLN A 193 6.19 32.43 11.48
N LYS A 194 7.36 32.40 10.82
CA LYS A 194 7.46 32.17 9.37
C LYS A 194 7.32 30.69 8.99
N TYR A 195 7.85 29.77 9.80
CA TYR A 195 8.01 28.37 9.39
C TYR A 195 7.22 27.35 10.23
N LEU A 196 6.88 27.64 11.49
CA LEU A 196 6.32 26.62 12.40
C LEU A 196 4.98 26.04 11.91
N ALA A 197 4.01 26.89 11.58
CA ALA A 197 2.69 26.43 11.12
C ALA A 197 2.78 25.62 9.81
N LYS A 198 3.67 26.04 8.91
CA LYS A 198 3.93 25.35 7.65
C LYS A 198 4.62 24.01 7.86
N PHE A 199 5.57 23.95 8.79
CA PHE A 199 6.22 22.71 9.19
C PHE A 199 5.21 21.71 9.75
N MET A 200 4.33 22.13 10.67
CA MET A 200 3.28 21.28 11.22
C MET A 200 2.36 20.74 10.12
N ALA A 201 1.77 21.62 9.32
CA ALA A 201 0.83 21.22 8.25
C ALA A 201 1.46 20.22 7.27
N LYS A 202 2.73 20.43 6.90
CA LYS A 202 3.42 19.54 5.97
C LYS A 202 3.87 18.23 6.61
N SER A 203 4.16 18.25 7.90
CA SER A 203 4.42 17.01 8.65
C SER A 203 3.15 16.16 8.72
N ASP A 204 2.00 16.78 8.99
CA ASP A 204 0.70 16.10 9.01
C ASP A 204 0.36 15.50 7.64
N GLU A 205 0.56 16.25 6.56
CA GLU A 205 0.38 15.78 5.18
C GLU A 205 1.27 14.56 4.88
N TYR A 206 2.56 14.62 5.24
CA TYR A 206 3.49 13.50 5.05
C TYR A 206 3.05 12.23 5.79
N ILE A 207 2.58 12.39 7.04
CA ILE A 207 2.06 11.28 7.84
C ILE A 207 0.78 10.71 7.26
N GLN A 208 -0.15 11.57 6.82
CA GLN A 208 -1.40 11.15 6.20
C GLN A 208 -1.16 10.30 4.96
N LEU A 209 -0.22 10.69 4.09
CA LEU A 209 0.16 9.90 2.92
C LEU A 209 0.67 8.49 3.30
N HIS A 210 1.43 8.35 4.39
CA HIS A 210 1.85 7.02 4.86
C HIS A 210 0.68 6.20 5.40
N ASP A 211 -0.27 6.84 6.09
CA ASP A 211 -1.47 6.17 6.59
C ASP A 211 -2.36 5.66 5.47
N GLU A 212 -2.59 6.48 4.45
CA GLU A 212 -3.37 6.10 3.26
C GLU A 212 -2.69 4.95 2.50
N LEU A 213 -1.37 5.03 2.27
CA LEU A 213 -0.62 3.97 1.63
C LEU A 213 -0.68 2.65 2.42
N THR A 214 -0.52 2.73 3.75
CA THR A 214 -0.62 1.55 4.63
C THR A 214 -2.02 0.95 4.58
N HIS A 215 -3.06 1.80 4.61
CA HIS A 215 -4.44 1.39 4.55
C HIS A 215 -4.76 0.63 3.26
N ASP A 216 -4.41 1.20 2.09
CA ASP A 216 -4.68 0.56 0.81
C ASP A 216 -3.94 -0.77 0.64
N MET A 217 -2.69 -0.86 1.12
CA MET A 217 -1.94 -2.12 1.13
C MET A 217 -2.59 -3.18 2.02
N GLN A 218 -3.11 -2.81 3.18
CA GLN A 218 -3.84 -3.72 4.07
C GLN A 218 -5.20 -4.15 3.49
N GLN A 219 -5.92 -3.25 2.80
CA GLN A 219 -7.16 -3.63 2.11
C GLN A 219 -6.88 -4.62 0.98
N ALA A 220 -5.83 -4.38 0.18
CA ALA A 220 -5.40 -5.32 -0.85
C ALA A 220 -4.97 -6.66 -0.24
N GLU A 221 -4.27 -6.66 0.90
CA GLU A 221 -3.86 -7.88 1.60
C GLU A 221 -5.08 -8.70 2.04
N GLN A 222 -6.08 -8.05 2.62
CA GLN A 222 -7.31 -8.71 3.04
C GLN A 222 -8.03 -9.37 1.86
N ILE A 223 -8.06 -8.71 0.70
CA ILE A 223 -8.64 -9.29 -0.51
C ILE A 223 -7.78 -10.46 -1.02
N ALA A 224 -6.45 -10.37 -0.95
CA ALA A 224 -5.57 -11.48 -1.34
C ALA A 224 -5.78 -12.73 -0.46
N ILE A 225 -6.10 -12.55 0.83
CA ILE A 225 -6.49 -13.64 1.74
C ILE A 225 -7.85 -14.23 1.32
N GLU A 226 -8.84 -13.39 1.04
CA GLU A 226 -10.16 -13.83 0.55
C GLU A 226 -10.06 -14.61 -0.76
N LEU A 227 -9.16 -14.19 -1.65
CA LEU A 227 -8.82 -14.95 -2.85
C LEU A 227 -8.17 -16.28 -2.46
N ALA A 228 -7.11 -16.31 -1.64
CA ALA A 228 -6.43 -17.56 -1.27
C ALA A 228 -7.38 -18.66 -0.76
N ASP A 229 -8.42 -18.27 -0.02
CA ASP A 229 -9.45 -19.15 0.55
C ASP A 229 -10.66 -19.40 -0.38
N TRP A 230 -10.60 -18.92 -1.62
CA TRP A 230 -11.72 -18.97 -2.56
C TRP A 230 -12.15 -20.43 -2.86
N PRO A 231 -13.45 -20.76 -2.73
CA PRO A 231 -13.93 -22.13 -2.91
C PRO A 231 -13.99 -22.50 -4.40
N PHE A 232 -12.89 -23.05 -4.94
CA PHE A 232 -12.92 -23.71 -6.23
C PHE A 232 -13.58 -25.08 -6.07
N ASN A 233 -14.77 -25.27 -6.65
CA ASN A 233 -15.48 -26.54 -6.62
C ASN A 233 -14.60 -27.67 -7.17
N THR A 234 -14.06 -28.51 -6.28
CA THR A 234 -13.36 -29.77 -6.60
C THR A 234 -14.31 -30.96 -6.69
N GLN A 235 -15.61 -30.73 -6.90
CA GLN A 235 -16.53 -31.82 -7.21
C GLN A 235 -16.35 -32.23 -8.68
N GLY A 236 -15.43 -33.15 -8.91
CA GLY A 236 -15.53 -34.05 -10.05
C GLY A 236 -16.91 -34.73 -10.01
N PRO A 237 -17.51 -35.07 -11.17
CA PRO A 237 -18.71 -35.88 -11.17
C PRO A 237 -18.37 -37.21 -10.48
N GLU A 238 -18.95 -37.43 -9.30
CA GLU A 238 -18.97 -38.76 -8.70
C GLU A 238 -19.65 -39.69 -9.71
N GLU A 239 -18.86 -40.59 -10.28
CA GLU A 239 -19.31 -41.68 -11.13
C GLU A 239 -20.42 -42.45 -10.39
N GLN A 240 -21.64 -42.38 -10.93
CA GLN A 240 -22.74 -43.29 -10.60
C GLN A 240 -22.58 -44.59 -11.37
#